data_AF-A0A346FYK4-F1
#
_entry.id   AF-A0A346FYK4-F1
#
_cell.length_a   1.000
_cell.length_b   1.000
_cell.length_c   1.000
_cell.angle_alpha   90.00
_cell.angle_beta   90.00
_cell.angle_gamma   90.00
#
_symmetry.space_group_name_H-M   'P 1'
#
loop_
_entity.id
_entity.type
_entity.pdbx_description
1 polymer ?
#
loop_
_entity_poly.entity_id
_entity_poly.type
_entity_poly.pdbx_seq_one_letter_code
_entity_poly.pdbx_strand_id
1 'polypeptide(L)'
;MDWQKSLTLIVALTLSRGIGLKNDLPWKLKSDMMFFSRVTSGLLVTRSTGQMNVVLMGRKTWEGLPAHSRPLKNRINVVISRQEVLDLGGGAYHARSLDDALALLSQIYDPTSKIQLNRVFVIGGGELYKAAMEHSRLNRIIATVIHNEVDCDVFFPIDFRCSQSCLPWRKQDHSVLEAWVGSKGPQGKINENGFIYEFEMWIRDI
;
A
#
# COMPACT_ATOMS: atom_id res chain seq x y z
N MET A 1 -2.85 24.32 8.43
CA MET A 1 -2.19 23.22 9.17
C MET A 1 -1.97 22.12 8.17
N ASP A 2 -0.82 22.15 7.50
CA ASP A 2 -0.54 21.24 6.40
C ASP A 2 0.02 19.94 6.97
N TRP A 3 -0.85 18.95 7.11
CA TRP A 3 -0.45 17.59 7.44
C TRP A 3 0.44 17.04 6.32
N GLN A 4 1.76 17.08 6.53
CA GLN A 4 2.78 16.86 5.49
C GLN A 4 3.49 15.50 5.60
N LYS A 5 2.73 14.41 5.80
CA LYS A 5 3.30 13.05 5.77
C LYS A 5 3.59 12.53 4.36
N SER A 6 4.73 11.88 4.17
CA SER A 6 5.02 11.16 2.93
C SER A 6 4.06 9.99 2.72
N LEU A 7 3.82 9.66 1.45
CA LEU A 7 3.07 8.47 1.07
C LEU A 7 4.01 7.27 0.92
N THR A 8 3.54 6.11 1.35
CA THR A 8 4.17 4.83 1.06
C THR A 8 3.25 4.01 0.17
N LEU A 9 3.74 3.51 -0.94
CA LEU A 9 3.03 2.55 -1.77
C LEU A 9 3.43 1.14 -1.31
N ILE A 10 2.49 0.20 -1.21
CA ILE A 10 2.78 -1.22 -0.97
C ILE A 10 2.10 -2.07 -2.03
N VAL A 11 2.84 -2.97 -2.68
CA VAL A 11 2.38 -3.73 -3.85
C VAL A 11 3.05 -5.10 -3.94
N ALA A 12 2.33 -6.11 -4.42
CA ALA A 12 2.89 -7.37 -4.91
C ALA A 12 2.80 -7.38 -6.43
N LEU A 13 3.90 -7.68 -7.13
CA LEU A 13 3.97 -7.67 -8.59
C LEU A 13 4.89 -8.74 -9.17
N THR A 14 4.60 -9.22 -10.38
CA THR A 14 5.52 -10.07 -11.16
C THR A 14 6.69 -9.25 -11.74
N LEU A 15 7.69 -9.92 -12.34
CA LEU A 15 8.79 -9.23 -13.03
C LEU A 15 8.27 -8.40 -14.22
N SER A 16 7.24 -8.89 -14.90
CA SER A 16 6.52 -8.19 -15.97
C SER A 16 5.51 -7.15 -15.46
N ARG A 17 5.55 -6.81 -14.16
CA ARG A 17 4.68 -5.83 -13.48
C ARG A 17 3.22 -6.24 -13.36
N GLY A 18 2.88 -7.51 -13.53
CA GLY A 18 1.50 -7.99 -13.32
C GLY A 18 1.10 -7.86 -11.85
N ILE A 19 -0.09 -7.31 -11.57
CA ILE A 19 -0.59 -7.07 -10.20
C ILE A 19 -1.99 -7.61 -9.93
N GLY A 20 -2.68 -8.11 -10.95
CA GLY A 20 -4.06 -8.56 -10.81
C GLY A 20 -4.58 -9.25 -12.05
N LEU A 21 -5.55 -10.13 -11.84
CA LEU A 21 -6.32 -10.82 -12.86
C LEU A 21 -7.78 -10.85 -12.44
N LYS A 22 -8.71 -10.36 -13.28
CA LYS A 22 -10.16 -10.42 -13.04
C LYS A 22 -10.61 -9.85 -11.68
N ASN A 23 -9.99 -8.73 -11.26
CA ASN A 23 -10.20 -8.08 -9.95
C ASN A 23 -9.75 -8.87 -8.71
N ASP A 24 -8.93 -9.91 -8.88
CA ASP A 24 -8.32 -10.67 -7.78
C ASP A 24 -6.79 -10.76 -7.96
N LEU A 25 -6.10 -11.24 -6.93
CA LEU A 25 -4.69 -11.61 -7.01
C LEU A 25 -4.56 -12.98 -7.69
N PRO A 26 -3.74 -13.14 -8.74
CA PRO A 26 -3.57 -14.42 -9.44
C PRO A 26 -2.73 -15.44 -8.65
N TRP A 27 -2.41 -15.15 -7.39
CA TRP A 27 -1.66 -15.99 -6.47
C TRP A 27 -2.29 -16.00 -5.08
N LYS A 28 -2.01 -17.05 -4.31
CA LYS A 28 -2.42 -17.20 -2.90
C LYS A 28 -1.19 -17.37 -2.03
N LEU A 29 -0.65 -16.24 -1.56
CA LEU A 29 0.57 -16.17 -0.76
C LEU A 29 0.20 -15.66 0.65
N LYS A 30 -0.02 -16.58 1.58
CA LYS A 30 -0.43 -16.25 2.96
C LYS A 30 0.68 -15.46 3.67
N SER A 31 1.94 -15.79 3.42
CA SER A 31 3.05 -15.10 4.11
C SER A 31 3.23 -13.67 3.60
N ASP A 32 2.98 -13.42 2.30
CA ASP A 32 2.87 -12.07 1.74
C ASP A 32 1.69 -11.30 2.35
N MET A 33 0.51 -11.90 2.44
CA MET A 33 -0.66 -11.25 3.06
C MET A 33 -0.43 -10.93 4.54
N MET A 34 0.28 -11.80 5.28
CA MET A 34 0.71 -11.53 6.66
C MET A 34 1.72 -10.37 6.73
N PHE A 35 2.65 -10.29 5.79
CA PHE A 35 3.58 -9.17 5.66
C PHE A 35 2.82 -7.87 5.38
N PHE A 36 1.95 -7.84 4.36
CA PHE A 36 1.08 -6.71 4.05
C PHE A 36 0.28 -6.24 5.28
N SER A 37 -0.38 -7.17 5.98
CA SER A 37 -1.16 -6.84 7.17
C SER A 37 -0.28 -6.26 8.28
N ARG A 38 0.89 -6.84 8.54
CA ARG A 38 1.83 -6.37 9.55
C ARG A 38 2.33 -4.95 9.25
N VAL A 39 2.79 -4.71 8.01
CA VAL A 39 3.35 -3.43 7.59
C VAL A 39 2.29 -2.33 7.61
N THR A 40 1.12 -2.59 7.03
CA THR A 40 0.07 -1.57 6.90
C THR A 40 -0.64 -1.29 8.22
N SER A 41 -0.79 -2.29 9.11
CA SER A 41 -1.43 -2.05 10.41
C SER A 41 -0.52 -1.32 11.40
N GLY A 42 0.80 -1.57 11.36
CA GLY A 42 1.74 -0.94 12.28
C GLY A 42 1.41 -1.21 13.75
N LEU A 43 0.82 -2.38 14.05
CA LEU A 43 0.24 -2.70 15.37
C LEU A 43 1.18 -2.43 16.56
N LEU A 44 2.49 -2.62 16.38
CA LEU A 44 3.48 -2.32 17.42
C LEU A 44 3.47 -0.82 17.78
N VAL A 45 3.43 0.05 16.77
CA VAL A 45 3.34 1.50 16.98
C VAL A 45 1.97 1.87 17.54
N THR A 46 0.89 1.32 16.99
CA THR A 46 -0.47 1.61 17.50
C THR A 46 -0.62 1.24 18.97
N ARG A 47 -0.04 0.11 19.40
CA ARG A 47 -0.08 -0.32 20.81
C ARG A 47 0.74 0.57 21.73
N SER A 48 1.86 1.12 21.26
CA SER A 48 2.76 1.95 22.08
C SER A 48 2.40 3.43 22.09
N THR A 49 1.84 3.97 21.00
CA THR A 49 1.58 5.41 20.84
C THR A 49 0.10 5.77 20.66
N GLY A 50 -0.78 4.79 20.45
CA GLY A 50 -2.17 5.02 20.08
C GLY A 50 -2.37 5.51 18.64
N GLN A 51 -1.29 5.68 17.86
CA GLN A 51 -1.39 6.19 16.50
C GLN A 51 -1.82 5.11 15.50
N MET A 52 -2.63 5.50 14.50
CA MET A 52 -3.15 4.58 13.50
C MET A 52 -2.60 4.86 12.12
N ASN A 53 -2.28 3.80 11.37
CA ASN A 53 -1.97 3.90 9.95
C ASN A 53 -3.24 4.05 9.11
N VAL A 54 -3.08 4.63 7.94
CA VAL A 54 -4.11 4.83 6.92
C VAL A 54 -3.82 3.93 5.73
N VAL A 55 -4.85 3.31 5.16
CA VAL A 55 -4.82 2.62 3.87
C VAL A 55 -5.76 3.31 2.88
N LEU A 56 -5.18 3.73 1.76
CA LEU A 56 -5.85 4.34 0.62
C LEU A 56 -5.95 3.30 -0.49
N MET A 57 -7.17 3.05 -0.96
CA MET A 57 -7.41 2.08 -2.03
C MET A 57 -8.44 2.58 -3.04
N GLY A 58 -8.32 2.15 -4.29
CA GLY A 58 -9.34 2.41 -5.30
C GLY A 58 -10.59 1.56 -5.06
N ARG A 59 -11.74 2.03 -5.55
CA ARG A 59 -13.03 1.32 -5.44
C ARG A 59 -12.97 -0.16 -5.88
N LYS A 60 -12.33 -0.48 -7.02
CA LYS A 60 -12.21 -1.88 -7.49
C LYS A 60 -11.47 -2.76 -6.49
N THR A 61 -10.41 -2.23 -5.87
CA THR A 61 -9.66 -2.93 -4.82
C THR A 61 -10.52 -3.14 -3.59
N TRP A 62 -11.28 -2.13 -3.16
CA TRP A 62 -12.26 -2.28 -2.09
C TRP A 62 -13.31 -3.35 -2.39
N GLU A 63 -13.80 -3.43 -3.63
CA GLU A 63 -14.78 -4.45 -4.04
C GLU A 63 -14.19 -5.86 -4.12
N GLY A 64 -12.93 -5.99 -4.52
CA GLY A 64 -12.21 -7.27 -4.58
C GLY A 64 -11.83 -7.84 -3.20
N LEU A 65 -11.80 -7.02 -2.14
CA LEU A 65 -11.56 -7.53 -0.80
C LEU A 65 -12.72 -8.45 -0.33
N PRO A 66 -12.43 -9.58 0.33
CA PRO A 66 -13.46 -10.43 0.92
C PRO A 66 -14.34 -9.62 1.87
N ALA A 67 -15.67 -9.81 1.81
CA ALA A 67 -16.62 -9.01 2.58
C ALA A 67 -16.32 -8.97 4.10
N HIS A 68 -15.91 -10.10 4.68
CA HIS A 68 -15.55 -10.22 6.11
C HIS A 68 -14.23 -9.52 6.50
N SER A 69 -13.44 -9.11 5.50
CA SER A 69 -12.18 -8.38 5.67
C SER A 69 -12.34 -6.88 5.45
N ARG A 70 -13.54 -6.39 5.12
CA ARG A 70 -13.85 -4.96 4.94
C ARG A 70 -14.57 -4.40 6.17
N PRO A 71 -14.16 -3.24 6.70
CA PRO A 71 -12.89 -2.55 6.43
C PRO A 71 -11.68 -3.34 6.95
N LEU A 72 -10.49 -3.04 6.43
CA LEU A 72 -9.25 -3.66 6.90
C LEU A 72 -9.00 -3.26 8.37
N LYS A 73 -9.10 -4.24 9.28
CA LYS A 73 -9.00 -4.02 10.75
C LYS A 73 -7.72 -3.29 11.16
N ASN A 74 -7.80 -2.51 12.24
CA ASN A 74 -6.70 -1.77 12.86
C ASN A 74 -6.02 -0.72 11.95
N ARG A 75 -6.75 -0.23 10.94
CA ARG A 75 -6.31 0.80 10.01
C ARG A 75 -7.47 1.75 9.74
N ILE A 76 -7.15 2.99 9.43
CA ILE A 76 -8.12 3.93 8.86
C ILE A 76 -8.22 3.63 7.37
N ASN A 77 -9.42 3.30 6.90
CA ASN A 77 -9.65 2.91 5.51
C ASN A 77 -10.22 4.10 4.74
N VAL A 78 -9.65 4.41 3.58
CA VAL A 78 -10.18 5.42 2.65
C VAL A 78 -10.28 4.82 1.26
N VAL A 79 -11.47 4.88 0.67
CA VAL A 79 -11.77 4.41 -0.67
C VAL A 79 -11.84 5.60 -1.62
N ILE A 80 -11.03 5.55 -2.68
CA ILE A 80 -10.96 6.58 -3.69
C ILE A 80 -11.84 6.19 -4.88
N SER A 81 -12.83 7.02 -5.17
CA SER A 81 -13.79 6.85 -6.27
C SER A 81 -14.27 8.21 -6.76
N ARG A 82 -14.40 8.37 -8.08
CA ARG A 82 -14.98 9.58 -8.70
C ARG A 82 -16.50 9.67 -8.56
N GLN A 83 -17.16 8.60 -8.12
CA GLN A 83 -18.60 8.63 -7.83
C GLN A 83 -18.90 9.66 -6.74
N GLU A 84 -20.00 10.38 -6.87
CA GLU A 84 -20.39 11.40 -5.88
C GLU A 84 -20.85 10.77 -4.57
N VAL A 85 -21.62 9.68 -4.66
CA VAL A 85 -22.10 8.92 -3.52
C VAL A 85 -21.65 7.48 -3.68
N LEU A 86 -20.97 6.98 -2.65
CA LEU A 86 -20.52 5.59 -2.57
C LEU A 86 -20.86 5.05 -1.18
N ASP A 87 -21.77 4.08 -1.12
CA ASP A 87 -22.06 3.36 0.13
C ASP A 87 -20.97 2.31 0.37
N LEU A 88 -20.24 2.48 1.48
CA LEU A 88 -19.17 1.58 1.90
C LEU A 88 -19.61 0.62 3.03
N GLY A 89 -20.86 0.69 3.50
CA GLY A 89 -21.36 -0.12 4.61
C GLY A 89 -20.78 0.28 5.98
N GLY A 90 -20.17 1.47 6.08
CA GLY A 90 -19.56 2.00 7.30
C GLY A 90 -18.11 1.58 7.53
N GLY A 91 -17.41 2.30 8.42
CA GLY A 91 -16.03 1.98 8.84
C GLY A 91 -14.93 2.29 7.83
N ALA A 92 -15.26 2.95 6.71
CA ALA A 92 -14.32 3.51 5.75
C ALA A 92 -14.79 4.89 5.28
N TYR A 93 -13.84 5.75 4.94
CA TYR A 93 -14.10 7.05 4.33
C TYR A 93 -14.12 6.95 2.80
N HIS A 94 -14.80 7.89 2.16
CA HIS A 94 -14.78 8.07 0.71
C HIS A 94 -14.11 9.39 0.35
N ALA A 95 -13.27 9.36 -0.68
CA ALA A 95 -12.64 10.54 -1.27
C ALA A 95 -12.63 10.45 -2.80
N ARG A 96 -12.56 11.59 -3.49
CA ARG A 96 -12.61 11.63 -4.96
C ARG A 96 -11.23 11.56 -5.62
N SER A 97 -10.19 11.90 -4.89
CA SER A 97 -8.80 11.87 -5.33
C SER A 97 -7.86 11.57 -4.15
N LEU A 98 -6.56 11.43 -4.46
CA LEU A 98 -5.52 11.26 -3.45
C LEU A 98 -5.37 12.51 -2.58
N ASP A 99 -5.42 13.70 -3.18
CA ASP A 99 -5.36 14.97 -2.44
C ASP A 99 -6.60 15.18 -1.58
N ASP A 100 -7.80 14.86 -2.09
CA ASP A 100 -9.04 14.94 -1.31
C ASP A 100 -8.98 14.00 -0.09
N ALA A 101 -8.42 12.79 -0.26
CA ALA A 101 -8.22 11.86 0.85
C ALA A 101 -7.29 12.44 1.91
N LEU A 102 -6.21 13.09 1.51
CA LEU A 102 -5.26 13.72 2.43
C LEU A 102 -5.88 14.93 3.14
N ALA A 103 -6.64 15.76 2.44
CA ALA A 103 -7.36 16.88 3.02
C ALA A 103 -8.40 16.40 4.05
N LEU A 104 -9.22 15.40 3.67
CA LEU A 104 -10.22 14.78 4.55
C LEU A 104 -9.59 14.23 5.84
N LEU A 105 -8.49 13.49 5.72
CA LEU A 105 -7.78 12.93 6.87
C LEU A 105 -7.24 14.03 7.79
N SER A 106 -6.73 15.12 7.22
CA SER A 106 -6.21 16.25 7.99
C SER A 106 -7.30 16.98 8.76
N GLN A 107 -8.50 17.03 8.20
CA GLN A 107 -9.66 17.64 8.84
C GLN A 107 -10.25 16.76 9.96
N ILE A 108 -10.33 15.44 9.75
CA ILE A 108 -10.94 14.52 10.73
C ILE A 108 -9.99 14.23 11.89
N TYR A 109 -8.69 14.11 11.59
CA TYR A 109 -7.66 13.73 12.56
C TYR A 109 -6.72 14.90 12.82
N ASP A 110 -7.31 16.00 13.29
CA ASP A 110 -6.57 17.18 13.71
C ASP A 110 -5.74 16.92 14.99
N PRO A 111 -4.89 17.87 15.43
CA PRO A 111 -4.07 17.70 16.64
C PRO A 111 -4.87 17.47 17.94
N THR A 112 -6.17 17.76 17.97
CA THR A 112 -7.05 17.53 19.12
C THR A 112 -7.73 16.16 19.10
N SER A 113 -7.65 15.44 17.97
CA SER A 113 -8.24 14.12 17.82
C SER A 113 -7.63 13.09 18.76
N LYS A 114 -8.47 12.24 19.36
CA LYS A 114 -8.03 11.12 20.21
C LYS A 114 -7.17 10.11 19.45
N ILE A 115 -7.37 10.00 18.14
CA ILE A 115 -6.59 9.14 17.26
C ILE A 115 -5.66 10.03 16.46
N GLN A 116 -4.37 9.76 16.58
CA GLN A 116 -3.35 10.45 15.80
C GLN A 116 -2.92 9.57 14.63
N LEU A 117 -2.73 10.16 13.45
CA LEU A 117 -2.33 9.40 12.26
C LEU A 117 -0.82 9.10 12.29
N ASN A 118 -0.41 7.90 11.86
CA ASN A 118 0.99 7.49 11.76
C ASN A 118 1.51 7.48 10.32
N ARG A 119 1.30 6.41 9.54
CA ARG A 119 1.75 6.30 8.14
C ARG A 119 0.56 6.22 7.20
N VAL A 120 0.74 6.69 5.96
CA VAL A 120 -0.28 6.63 4.90
C VAL A 120 0.19 5.69 3.80
N PHE A 121 -0.58 4.64 3.56
CA PHE A 121 -0.31 3.61 2.56
C PHE A 121 -1.24 3.71 1.37
N VAL A 122 -0.69 3.70 0.16
CA VAL A 122 -1.44 3.41 -1.06
C VAL A 122 -1.34 1.92 -1.33
N ILE A 123 -2.47 1.21 -1.33
CA ILE A 123 -2.53 -0.26 -1.44
C ILE A 123 -3.13 -0.75 -2.77
N GLY A 124 -3.29 0.16 -3.74
CA GLY A 124 -3.73 -0.14 -5.10
C GLY A 124 -5.19 0.21 -5.38
N GLY A 125 -5.74 -0.15 -6.53
CA GLY A 125 -5.13 -0.92 -7.63
C GLY A 125 -4.45 -0.06 -8.69
N GLY A 126 -4.35 -0.55 -9.92
CA GLY A 126 -3.58 0.06 -11.01
C GLY A 126 -3.85 1.56 -11.25
N GLU A 127 -5.12 1.98 -11.27
CA GLU A 127 -5.48 3.40 -11.44
C GLU A 127 -4.98 4.29 -10.28
N LEU A 128 -5.13 3.82 -9.03
CA LEU A 128 -4.67 4.58 -7.86
C LEU A 128 -3.15 4.54 -7.74
N TYR A 129 -2.51 3.42 -8.07
CA TYR A 129 -1.05 3.34 -8.15
C TYR A 129 -0.50 4.34 -9.15
N LYS A 130 -1.15 4.53 -10.31
CA LYS A 130 -0.74 5.54 -11.28
C LYS A 130 -0.75 6.94 -10.69
N ALA A 131 -1.88 7.33 -10.09
CA ALA A 131 -2.00 8.63 -9.43
C ALA A 131 -0.97 8.81 -8.31
N ALA A 132 -0.70 7.76 -7.52
CA ALA A 132 0.28 7.82 -6.44
C ALA A 132 1.72 7.98 -6.96
N MET A 133 2.09 7.31 -8.06
CA MET A 133 3.42 7.42 -8.65
C MET A 133 3.74 8.83 -9.17
N GLU A 134 2.71 9.54 -9.64
CA GLU A 134 2.80 10.94 -10.10
C GLU A 134 2.77 11.94 -8.92
N HIS A 135 2.41 11.50 -7.72
CA HIS A 135 2.24 12.37 -6.57
C HIS A 135 3.58 12.74 -5.91
N SER A 136 3.84 14.04 -5.71
CA SER A 136 5.11 14.57 -5.14
C SER A 136 5.46 13.97 -3.76
N ARG A 137 4.46 13.80 -2.89
CA ARG A 137 4.63 13.21 -1.54
C ARG A 137 4.97 11.72 -1.52
N LEU A 138 4.86 10.97 -2.62
CA LEU A 138 5.26 9.56 -2.64
C LEU A 138 6.78 9.48 -2.62
N ASN A 139 7.35 8.77 -1.65
CA ASN A 139 8.81 8.57 -1.57
C ASN A 139 9.23 7.15 -1.25
N ARG A 140 8.28 6.23 -1.08
CA ARG A 140 8.57 4.86 -0.67
C ARG A 140 7.67 3.88 -1.39
N ILE A 141 8.26 2.80 -1.87
CA ILE A 141 7.56 1.61 -2.37
C ILE A 141 8.04 0.42 -1.54
N ILE A 142 7.09 -0.31 -0.95
CA ILE A 142 7.31 -1.64 -0.37
C ILE A 142 6.79 -2.65 -1.39
N ALA A 143 7.70 -3.43 -1.98
CA ALA A 143 7.37 -4.34 -3.07
C ALA A 143 7.57 -5.79 -2.65
N THR A 144 6.57 -6.62 -2.90
CA THR A 144 6.75 -8.07 -2.98
C THR A 144 6.99 -8.41 -4.45
N VAL A 145 8.21 -8.81 -4.78
CA VAL A 145 8.61 -9.17 -6.14
C VAL A 145 8.41 -10.66 -6.34
N ILE A 146 7.50 -11.02 -7.24
CA ILE A 146 7.19 -12.40 -7.59
C ILE A 146 7.98 -12.76 -8.85
N HIS A 147 8.80 -13.80 -8.75
CA HIS A 147 9.70 -14.25 -9.82
C HIS A 147 8.97 -15.14 -10.84
N ASN A 148 7.81 -15.68 -10.47
CA ASN A 148 6.96 -16.42 -11.38
C ASN A 148 6.12 -15.45 -12.22
N GLU A 149 6.04 -15.70 -13.52
CA GLU A 149 5.06 -15.04 -14.38
C GLU A 149 3.74 -15.79 -14.36
N VAL A 150 2.65 -15.02 -14.34
CA VAL A 150 1.27 -15.49 -14.38
C VAL A 150 0.44 -14.53 -15.20
N ASP A 151 -0.66 -15.03 -15.78
CA ASP A 151 -1.58 -14.18 -16.54
C ASP A 151 -2.10 -13.05 -15.67
N CYS A 152 -1.98 -11.82 -16.17
CA CYS A 152 -2.45 -10.60 -15.53
C CYS A 152 -3.18 -9.74 -16.56
N ASP A 153 -4.26 -9.08 -16.15
CA ASP A 153 -4.97 -8.07 -16.94
C ASP A 153 -4.77 -6.65 -16.38
N VAL A 154 -4.21 -6.54 -15.17
CA VAL A 154 -3.81 -5.28 -14.56
C VAL A 154 -2.31 -5.29 -14.28
N PHE A 155 -1.64 -4.21 -14.70
CA PHE A 155 -0.19 -4.03 -14.55
C PHE A 155 0.13 -2.78 -13.72
N PHE A 156 1.25 -2.83 -13.00
CA PHE A 156 1.79 -1.68 -12.30
C PHE A 156 2.30 -0.64 -13.34
N PRO A 157 1.99 0.66 -13.16
CA PRO A 157 2.06 1.64 -14.24
C PRO A 157 3.50 2.04 -14.65
N ILE A 158 4.49 1.83 -13.78
CA ILE A 158 5.87 2.30 -13.98
C ILE A 158 6.85 1.19 -13.61
N ASP A 159 7.88 0.97 -14.43
CA ASP A 159 8.98 0.09 -14.03
C ASP A 159 10.00 0.81 -13.13
N PHE A 160 9.66 0.92 -11.84
CA PHE A 160 10.56 1.52 -10.83
C PHE A 160 11.81 0.69 -10.54
N ARG A 161 11.87 -0.55 -11.05
CA ARG A 161 12.98 -1.49 -10.86
C ARG A 161 13.98 -1.48 -12.01
N CYS A 162 13.63 -0.86 -13.14
CA CYS A 162 14.50 -0.77 -14.30
C CYS A 162 15.71 0.11 -14.02
N SER A 163 16.90 -0.51 -14.02
CA SER A 163 18.19 0.17 -13.81
C SER A 163 18.54 1.16 -14.93
N GLN A 164 17.91 1.03 -16.10
CA GLN A 164 18.09 1.93 -17.25
C GLN A 164 17.08 3.09 -17.23
N SER A 165 16.08 3.07 -16.34
CA SER A 165 15.13 4.15 -16.22
C SER A 165 15.79 5.35 -15.53
N CYS A 166 15.50 6.57 -16.01
CA CYS A 166 15.92 7.80 -15.33
C CYS A 166 15.09 8.09 -14.06
N LEU A 167 14.44 7.07 -13.48
CA LEU A 167 13.59 7.24 -12.32
C LEU A 167 14.44 7.31 -11.04
N PRO A 168 14.05 8.14 -10.06
CA PRO A 168 14.86 8.40 -8.86
C PRO A 168 14.76 7.30 -7.79
N TRP A 169 14.35 6.07 -8.15
CA TRP A 169 14.08 5.00 -7.21
C TRP A 169 15.33 4.17 -6.92
N ARG A 170 15.67 4.03 -5.64
CA ARG A 170 16.81 3.25 -5.16
C ARG A 170 16.35 2.11 -4.25
N LYS A 171 16.68 0.87 -4.63
CA LYS A 171 16.52 -0.30 -3.75
C LYS A 171 17.36 -0.11 -2.49
N GLN A 172 16.76 -0.39 -1.35
CA GLN A 172 17.40 -0.29 -0.04
C GLN A 172 17.84 -1.67 0.46
N ASP A 173 18.85 -1.70 1.33
CA ASP A 173 19.25 -2.91 2.02
C ASP A 173 18.10 -3.46 2.89
N HIS A 174 18.08 -4.79 3.05
CA HIS A 174 17.02 -5.45 3.80
C HIS A 174 16.93 -4.98 5.26
N SER A 175 18.06 -4.64 5.88
CA SER A 175 18.11 -4.09 7.24
C SER A 175 17.37 -2.75 7.35
N VAL A 176 17.35 -1.94 6.29
CA VAL A 176 16.60 -0.67 6.25
C VAL A 176 15.10 -0.94 6.20
N LEU A 177 14.67 -1.97 5.44
CA LEU A 177 13.28 -2.42 5.42
C LEU A 177 12.86 -2.92 6.81
N GLU A 178 13.64 -3.78 7.44
CA GLU A 178 13.35 -4.31 8.79
C GLU A 178 13.26 -3.20 9.83
N ALA A 179 14.21 -2.27 9.83
CA ALA A 179 14.22 -1.11 10.73
C ALA A 179 12.99 -0.22 10.51
N TRP A 180 12.61 0.02 9.25
CA TRP A 180 11.44 0.84 8.94
C TRP A 180 10.12 0.15 9.32
N VAL A 181 10.00 -1.16 9.08
CA VAL A 181 8.83 -1.96 9.48
C VAL A 181 8.77 -2.12 11.01
N GLY A 182 9.92 -2.12 11.68
CA GLY A 182 10.03 -2.30 13.14
C GLY A 182 10.02 -3.76 13.56
N SER A 183 10.29 -4.69 12.66
CA SER A 183 10.36 -6.13 12.94
C SER A 183 11.26 -6.83 11.94
N LYS A 184 11.98 -7.87 12.39
CA LYS A 184 12.69 -8.76 11.47
C LYS A 184 11.74 -9.49 10.53
N GLY A 185 12.18 -9.74 9.32
CA GLY A 185 11.41 -10.40 8.27
C GLY A 185 12.22 -11.47 7.55
N PRO A 186 11.58 -12.25 6.65
CA PRO A 186 12.33 -13.13 5.77
C PRO A 186 13.19 -12.31 4.81
N GLN A 187 14.49 -12.60 4.78
CA GLN A 187 15.44 -12.00 3.85
C GLN A 187 15.70 -12.95 2.67
N GLY A 188 15.67 -12.40 1.46
CA GLY A 188 15.89 -13.16 0.23
C GLY A 188 14.64 -13.87 -0.29
N LYS A 189 14.86 -14.91 -1.09
CA LYS A 189 13.81 -15.64 -1.79
C LYS A 189 13.02 -16.57 -0.86
N ILE A 190 11.71 -16.40 -0.85
CA ILE A 190 10.72 -17.22 -0.16
C ILE A 190 10.05 -18.11 -1.19
N ASN A 191 9.86 -19.39 -0.89
CA ASN A 191 9.05 -20.30 -1.71
C ASN A 191 7.75 -20.63 -0.97
N GLU A 192 6.61 -20.29 -1.58
CA GLU A 192 5.28 -20.62 -1.06
C GLU A 192 4.38 -21.04 -2.22
N ASN A 193 3.76 -22.22 -2.14
CA ASN A 193 2.83 -22.73 -3.15
C ASN A 193 3.41 -22.73 -4.58
N GLY A 194 4.71 -22.94 -4.74
CA GLY A 194 5.40 -22.94 -6.04
C GLY A 194 5.77 -21.54 -6.57
N PHE A 195 5.45 -20.48 -5.82
CA PHE A 195 5.86 -19.12 -6.11
C PHE A 195 7.13 -18.77 -5.36
N ILE A 196 8.10 -18.20 -6.08
CA ILE A 196 9.31 -17.62 -5.53
C ILE A 196 9.13 -16.12 -5.48
N TYR A 197 9.29 -15.52 -4.30
CA TYR A 197 9.19 -14.07 -4.15
C TYR A 197 10.11 -13.51 -3.06
N GLU A 198 10.32 -12.21 -3.06
CA GLU A 198 11.12 -11.51 -2.04
C GLU A 198 10.52 -10.15 -1.69
N PHE A 199 10.82 -9.65 -0.50
CA PHE A 199 10.41 -8.32 -0.05
C PHE A 199 11.50 -7.30 -0.30
N GLU A 200 11.16 -6.23 -1.01
CA GLU A 200 12.04 -5.11 -1.33
C GLU A 200 11.47 -3.80 -0.79
N MET A 201 12.36 -2.85 -0.47
CA MET A 201 11.99 -1.46 -0.23
C MET A 201 12.74 -0.56 -1.21
N TRP A 202 12.03 0.37 -1.80
CA TRP A 202 12.57 1.37 -2.72
C TRP A 202 12.23 2.76 -2.18
N ILE A 203 13.20 3.67 -2.27
CA ILE A 203 13.06 5.05 -1.81
C ILE A 203 13.48 6.00 -2.93
N ARG A 204 12.78 7.13 -3.05
CA ARG A 204 13.24 8.31 -3.79
C ARG A 204 13.27 9.53 -2.87
N ASP A 205 14.05 10.52 -3.24
CA ASP A 205 14.05 11.80 -2.53
C ASP A 205 12.80 12.62 -2.93
N ILE A 206 12.27 13.44 -2.00
CA ILE A 206 11.18 14.40 -2.25
C ILE A 206 11.80 15.78 -2.46
#